data_AF-A0AAV9RP62-F1
#
_entry.id   AF-A0AAV9RP62-F1
#
_cell.length_a   1.000
_cell.length_b   1.000
_cell.length_c   1.000
_cell.angle_alpha   90.00
_cell.angle_beta   90.00
_cell.angle_gamma   90.00
#
_symmetry.space_group_name_H-M   'P 1'
#
loop_
_entity.id
_entity.type
_entity.pdbx_description
1 polymer ?
#
loop_
_entity_poly.entity_id
_entity_poly.type
_entity_poly.pdbx_seq_one_letter_code
_entity_poly.pdbx_strand_id
1 'polypeptide(L)'
;MALNMVRVWRYLKGKSSINHEILLDGGNKVTIGGFGNPRICDNQVATGDTRIFFLNLEPEAVRPDHKNELMLNSSLMRITLRNLEEVEHCVEDCWRGKGS
;
A
#
# COMPACT_ATOMS: atom_id res chain seq x y z
N MET A 1 -9.91 -1.04 17.10
CA MET A 1 -8.99 -0.47 16.10
C MET A 1 -9.83 -0.08 14.89
N ALA A 2 -9.77 1.18 14.44
CA ALA A 2 -10.54 1.59 13.27
C ALA A 2 -9.87 0.98 12.02
N LEU A 3 -10.60 0.12 11.31
CA LEU A 3 -10.16 -0.41 10.02
C LEU A 3 -10.24 0.74 9.01
N ASN A 4 -9.10 1.12 8.42
CA ASN A 4 -9.07 2.16 7.39
C ASN A 4 -9.31 1.49 6.04
N MET A 5 -10.56 1.48 5.61
CA MET A 5 -10.96 0.95 4.32
C MET A 5 -10.65 1.98 3.22
N VAL A 6 -9.77 1.60 2.29
CA VAL A 6 -9.27 2.48 1.23
C VAL A 6 -9.72 1.95 -0.14
N ARG A 7 -10.31 2.84 -0.94
CA ARG A 7 -10.65 2.53 -2.34
C ARG A 7 -9.41 2.68 -3.21
N VAL A 8 -9.04 1.61 -3.91
CA VAL A 8 -7.92 1.58 -4.83
C VAL A 8 -8.32 2.19 -6.17
N TRP A 9 -7.52 3.14 -6.65
CA TRP A 9 -7.65 3.71 -7.99
C TRP A 9 -6.79 2.97 -9.01
N ARG A 10 -5.49 2.86 -8.74
CA ARG A 10 -4.50 2.16 -9.59
C ARG A 10 -3.41 1.56 -8.74
N TYR A 11 -2.84 0.44 -9.20
CA TYR A 11 -1.67 -0.18 -8.61
C TYR A 11 -0.41 0.26 -9.38
N LEU A 12 0.58 0.80 -8.68
CA LEU A 12 1.89 1.13 -9.26
C LEU A 12 2.86 -0.07 -9.20
N LYS A 13 2.66 -0.97 -8.23
CA LYS A 13 3.43 -2.23 -8.07
C LYS A 13 2.56 -3.27 -7.35
N GLY A 14 2.86 -4.56 -7.56
CA GLY A 14 2.36 -5.65 -6.71
C GLY A 14 0.90 -6.07 -6.94
N LYS A 15 0.26 -5.67 -8.05
CA LYS A 15 -1.14 -6.01 -8.36
C LYS A 15 -1.41 -7.52 -8.34
N SER A 16 -0.50 -8.32 -8.88
CA SER A 16 -0.64 -9.79 -8.92
C SER A 16 -0.65 -10.39 -7.51
N SER A 17 0.26 -9.96 -6.64
CA SER A 17 0.33 -10.44 -5.25
C SER A 17 -0.95 -10.14 -4.45
N ILE A 18 -1.54 -8.95 -4.65
CA ILE A 18 -2.78 -8.54 -3.97
C ILE A 18 -3.97 -9.41 -4.40
N ASN A 19 -4.10 -9.69 -5.69
CA ASN A 19 -5.22 -10.49 -6.21
C ASN A 19 -5.22 -11.95 -5.73
N HIS A 20 -4.08 -12.48 -5.29
CA HIS A 20 -3.97 -13.86 -4.79
C HIS A 20 -4.15 -13.97 -3.27
N GLU A 21 -3.79 -12.94 -2.52
CA GLU A 21 -3.65 -13.02 -1.06
C GLU A 21 -4.70 -12.20 -0.29
N ILE A 22 -5.39 -11.24 -0.94
CA ILE A 22 -6.32 -10.32 -0.27
C ILE A 22 -7.73 -10.41 -0.87
N LEU A 23 -8.73 -10.55 0.01
CA LEU A 23 -10.14 -10.39 -0.35
C LEU A 23 -10.47 -8.90 -0.52
N LEU A 24 -10.80 -8.51 -1.76
CA LEU A 24 -11.19 -7.14 -2.08
C LEU A 24 -12.69 -6.94 -1.82
N ASP A 25 -13.05 -6.02 -0.90
CA ASP A 25 -14.44 -5.63 -0.70
C ASP A 25 -14.95 -4.85 -1.92
N GLY A 26 -16.01 -5.34 -2.55
CA GLY A 26 -16.56 -4.76 -3.79
C GLY A 26 -15.59 -4.74 -4.98
N GLY A 27 -14.51 -5.50 -4.94
CA GLY A 27 -13.53 -5.64 -6.04
C GLY A 27 -12.48 -4.52 -6.14
N ASN A 28 -12.56 -3.45 -5.34
CA ASN A 28 -11.57 -2.37 -5.37
C ASN A 28 -11.28 -1.70 -4.02
N LYS A 29 -11.72 -2.28 -2.89
CA LYS A 29 -11.38 -1.77 -1.57
C LYS A 29 -10.47 -2.73 -0.83
N VAL A 30 -9.52 -2.17 -0.11
CA VAL A 30 -8.56 -2.88 0.74
C VAL A 30 -8.58 -2.28 2.14
N THR A 31 -8.25 -3.09 3.14
CA THR A 31 -8.00 -2.60 4.50
C THR A 31 -6.51 -2.30 4.65
N ILE A 32 -6.18 -1.10 5.11
CA ILE A 32 -4.80 -0.70 5.39
C ILE A 32 -4.61 -0.48 6.90
N GLY A 33 -3.59 -1.15 7.45
CA GLY A 33 -3.13 -0.99 8.82
C GLY A 33 -1.82 -0.21 8.92
N GLY A 34 -1.38 0.06 10.16
CA GLY A 34 -0.08 0.70 10.43
C GLY A 34 -0.08 2.24 10.47
N PHE A 35 -1.24 2.88 10.31
CA PHE A 35 -1.38 4.34 10.54
C PHE A 35 -1.03 4.70 12.00
N GLY A 36 -0.37 5.85 12.18
CA GLY A 36 0.13 6.28 13.50
C GLY A 36 1.39 5.58 14.01
N ASN A 37 2.04 4.73 13.21
CA ASN A 37 3.31 4.12 13.58
C ASN A 37 4.41 5.19 13.76
N PRO A 38 4.97 5.39 14.97
CA PRO A 38 5.92 6.47 15.26
C PRO A 38 7.25 6.35 14.49
N ARG A 39 7.53 5.21 13.86
CA ARG A 39 8.71 5.02 12.99
C ARG A 39 8.53 5.60 11.59
N ILE A 40 7.30 5.95 11.21
CA ILE A 40 6.95 6.50 9.91
C ILE A 40 6.61 7.98 10.09
N CYS A 41 7.28 8.85 9.31
CA CYS A 41 7.16 10.30 9.49
C CYS A 41 5.77 10.84 9.09
N ASP A 42 5.32 10.52 7.87
CA ASP A 42 3.96 10.87 7.41
C ASP A 42 3.10 9.60 7.43
N ASN A 43 2.25 9.45 8.44
CA ASN A 43 1.55 8.21 8.76
C ASN A 43 0.07 8.41 9.14
N GLN A 44 -0.47 9.61 8.89
CA GLN A 44 -1.84 9.97 9.23
C GLN A 44 -2.67 10.17 7.97
N VAL A 45 -3.94 9.81 8.05
CA VAL A 45 -4.92 10.05 6.99
C VAL A 45 -6.24 10.49 7.60
N ALA A 46 -6.97 11.33 6.88
CA ALA A 46 -8.36 11.66 7.17
C ALA A 46 -9.28 11.05 6.10
N THR A 47 -10.58 10.95 6.42
CA THR A 47 -11.59 10.53 5.43
C THR A 47 -11.57 11.46 4.23
N GLY A 48 -11.46 10.88 3.02
CA GLY A 48 -11.40 11.63 1.76
C GLY A 48 -9.98 11.94 1.28
N ASP A 49 -8.95 11.67 2.08
CA ASP A 49 -7.57 11.82 1.62
C ASP A 49 -7.26 10.90 0.44
N THR A 50 -6.49 11.43 -0.51
CA THR A 50 -5.90 10.63 -1.59
C THR A 50 -4.38 10.67 -1.45
N ARG A 51 -3.75 9.49 -1.40
CA ARG A 51 -2.31 9.32 -1.19
C ARG A 51 -1.79 8.14 -2.02
N ILE A 52 -0.48 8.12 -2.24
CA ILE A 52 0.27 6.94 -2.67
C ILE A 52 0.70 6.20 -1.40
N PHE A 53 0.35 4.91 -1.32
CA PHE A 53 0.63 4.07 -0.17
C PHE A 53 1.73 3.06 -0.50
N PHE A 54 2.73 2.95 0.38
CA PHE A 54 3.77 1.93 0.32
C PHE A 54 3.47 0.86 1.35
N LEU A 55 3.06 -0.29 0.85
CA LEU A 55 2.45 -1.34 1.64
C LEU A 55 3.20 -2.65 1.50
N ASN A 56 3.18 -3.44 2.55
CA ASN A 56 3.60 -4.84 2.51
C ASN A 56 2.42 -5.75 2.83
N LEU A 57 2.48 -6.97 2.30
CA LEU A 57 1.69 -8.09 2.78
C LEU A 57 2.35 -8.56 4.08
N GLU A 58 1.62 -8.52 5.19
CA GLU A 58 2.10 -9.08 6.45
C GLU A 58 1.68 -10.56 6.50
N PRO A 59 2.61 -11.52 6.59
CA PRO A 59 2.25 -12.94 6.58
C PRO A 59 1.35 -13.30 7.77
N GLU A 60 0.26 -14.04 7.52
CA GLU A 60 -0.71 -14.49 8.54
C GLU A 60 -0.05 -15.13 9.77
N ALA A 61 1.07 -15.84 9.57
CA ALA A 61 1.81 -16.52 10.63
C ALA A 61 2.42 -15.57 11.68
N VAL A 62 2.67 -14.30 11.32
CA VAL A 62 3.33 -13.32 12.18
C VAL A 62 2.32 -12.52 13.00
N ARG A 63 1.13 -12.24 12.44
CA ARG A 63 0.06 -11.53 13.15
C ARG A 63 -1.33 -12.00 12.68
N PRO A 64 -1.97 -12.94 13.41
CA PRO A 64 -3.31 -13.43 13.08
C PRO A 64 -4.38 -12.31 13.12
N ASP A 65 -4.16 -11.28 13.94
CA ASP A 65 -5.10 -10.17 14.15
C ASP A 65 -5.23 -9.22 12.94
N HIS A 66 -4.33 -9.34 11.94
CA HIS A 66 -4.29 -8.48 10.74
C HIS A 66 -4.56 -9.26 9.45
N LYS A 67 -5.35 -10.33 9.53
CA LYS A 67 -5.76 -11.13 8.37
C LYS A 67 -6.40 -10.26 7.30
N ASN A 68 -5.86 -10.32 6.07
CA ASN A 68 -6.28 -9.54 4.90
C ASN A 68 -6.04 -8.01 5.00
N GLU A 69 -5.09 -7.57 5.83
CA GLU A 69 -4.68 -6.17 5.90
C GLU A 69 -3.34 -5.94 5.17
N LEU A 70 -3.25 -4.80 4.49
CA LEU A 70 -1.98 -4.28 3.98
C LEU A 70 -1.36 -3.33 5.01
N MET A 71 -0.12 -3.57 5.38
CA MET A 71 0.53 -2.79 6.43
C MET A 71 1.39 -1.68 5.84
N LEU A 72 1.27 -0.48 6.39
CA LEU A 72 2.09 0.66 6.01
C LEU A 72 3.57 0.40 6.33
N ASN A 73 4.41 0.42 5.30
CA ASN A 73 5.85 0.18 5.41
C ASN A 73 6.64 1.50 5.51
N SER A 74 6.23 2.54 4.77
CA SER A 74 6.92 3.83 4.75
C SER A 74 5.94 5.01 4.66
N SER A 75 6.49 6.23 4.68
CA SER A 75 5.71 7.47 4.69
C SER A 75 4.75 7.56 3.51
N LEU A 76 3.57 8.12 3.77
CA LEU A 76 2.58 8.43 2.76
C LEU A 76 3.12 9.48 1.80
N MET A 77 2.82 9.33 0.52
CA MET A 77 3.18 10.32 -0.50
C MET A 77 1.94 11.00 -1.05
N ARG A 78 2.07 12.29 -1.36
CA ARG A 78 1.02 13.07 -2.03
C ARG A 78 0.91 12.64 -3.49
N ILE A 79 -0.30 12.75 -4.03
CA ILE A 79 -0.56 12.56 -5.46
C ILE A 79 -0.13 13.81 -6.22
N THR A 80 0.97 13.72 -6.96
CA THR A 80 1.43 14.73 -7.92
C THR A 80 2.02 13.99 -9.12
N LEU A 81 2.07 14.62 -10.30
CA LEU A 81 2.67 14.00 -11.49
C LEU A 81 4.12 13.57 -11.23
N ARG A 82 4.91 14.50 -10.66
CA ARG A 82 6.31 14.23 -10.28
C ARG A 82 6.46 13.00 -9.39
N ASN A 83 5.65 12.89 -8.34
CA ASN A 83 5.73 11.76 -7.42
C ASN A 83 5.33 10.44 -8.09
N LEU A 84 4.34 10.47 -8.98
CA LEU A 84 3.91 9.29 -9.73
C LEU A 84 5.01 8.82 -10.69
N GLU A 85 5.60 9.76 -11.44
CA GLU A 85 6.70 9.48 -12.37
C GLU A 85 7.94 8.93 -11.65
N GLU A 86 8.35 9.56 -10.54
CA GLU A 86 9.48 9.09 -9.73
C GLU A 86 9.26 7.67 -9.19
N VAL A 87 8.05 7.37 -8.69
CA VAL A 87 7.72 6.03 -8.19
C VAL A 87 7.66 5.01 -9.32
N GLU A 88 7.03 5.32 -10.45
CA GLU A 88 6.96 4.42 -11.60
C GLU A 88 8.36 4.09 -12.16
N HIS A 89 9.22 5.10 -12.31
CA HIS A 89 10.60 4.92 -12.76
C HIS A 89 11.42 4.03 -11.82
N CYS A 90 11.36 4.27 -10.51
CA CYS A 90 12.05 3.42 -9.53
C CYS A 90 11.54 1.97 -9.55
N VAL A 91 10.24 1.78 -9.76
CA VAL A 91 9.66 0.43 -9.89
C VAL A 91 10.19 -0.23 -11.15
N GLU A 92 10.13 0.44 -12.30
CA GLU A 92 10.60 -0.08 -13.59
C GLU A 92 12.10 -0.41 -13.57
N ASP A 93 12.94 0.47 -13.04
CA ASP A 93 14.38 0.24 -12.90
C ASP A 93 14.69 -1.01 -12.06
N CYS A 94 13.96 -1.18 -10.96
CA CYS A 94 14.11 -2.36 -10.10
C CYS A 94 13.72 -3.65 -10.84
N TRP A 95 12.73 -3.60 -11.72
CA TRP A 95 12.37 -4.74 -12.57
C TRP A 95 13.42 -5.01 -13.67
N ARG A 96 13.95 -3.97 -14.32
CA ARG A 96 15.00 -4.10 -15.33
C ARG A 96 16.30 -4.64 -14.74
N GLY A 97 16.63 -4.30 -13.49
CA GLY A 97 17.80 -4.83 -12.77
C GLY A 97 17.67 -6.27 -12.27
N LYS A 98 16.48 -6.89 -12.35
CA LYS A 98 16.26 -8.32 -12.02
C LYS A 98 16.25 -9.23 -13.25
N GLY A 99 16.51 -8.67 -14.43
CA GLY A 99 16.70 -9.39 -15.68
C GLY A 99 18.10 -9.15 -16.25
N SER A 100 19.14 -9.63 -15.57
CA SER A 100 20.44 -9.94 -16.18
C SER A 100 21.22 -10.94 -15.33
#